data_AF-A0A3C2E6G3-F1
#
_entry.id   AF-A0A3C2E6G3-F1
#
_cell.length_a   1.000
_cell.length_b   1.000
_cell.length_c   1.000
_cell.angle_alpha   90.00
_cell.angle_beta   90.00
_cell.angle_gamma   90.00
#
_symmetry.space_group_name_H-M   'P 1'
#
loop_
_entity.id
_entity.type
_entity.pdbx_description
1 polymer ?
#
loop_
_entity_poly.entity_id
_entity_poly.type
_entity_poly.pdbx_seq_one_letter_code
_entity_poly.pdbx_strand_id
1 'polypeptide(L)' 'MKADTPHLDRIQTPADLKNLDIEALRRVADELRAETIDAVSVTGGHLGAGLGVVELSVA' A
#
# COMPACT_ATOMS: atom_id res chain seq x y z
N MET A 1 -6.68 3.13 -13.60
CA MET A 1 -6.03 2.02 -14.35
C MET A 1 -5.40 1.22 -13.26
N LYS A 2 -5.86 -0.02 -13.01
CA LYS A 2 -5.47 -0.76 -11.80
C LYS A 2 -3.95 -0.72 -11.59
N ALA A 3 -3.50 -0.37 -10.39
CA ALA A 3 -2.08 -0.30 -10.10
C ALA A 3 -1.47 -1.72 -10.17
N ASP A 4 -0.22 -1.82 -10.62
CA ASP A 4 0.52 -3.07 -10.63
C ASP A 4 1.15 -3.29 -9.25
N THR A 5 0.68 -4.31 -8.53
CA THR A 5 0.97 -4.51 -7.10
C THR A 5 1.47 -5.93 -6.75
N PRO A 6 2.51 -6.47 -7.42
CA PRO A 6 2.93 -7.86 -7.27
C PRO A 6 3.47 -8.24 -5.88
N HIS A 7 3.95 -7.28 -5.09
CA HIS A 7 4.41 -7.52 -3.73
C HIS A 7 3.25 -7.46 -2.72
N LEU A 8 2.35 -6.49 -2.86
CA LEU A 8 1.15 -6.35 -2.04
C LEU A 8 0.16 -7.49 -2.28
N ASP A 9 0.01 -7.97 -3.52
CA ASP A 9 -0.87 -9.08 -3.88
C ASP A 9 -0.54 -10.39 -3.14
N ARG A 10 0.69 -10.51 -2.63
CA ARG A 10 1.16 -11.67 -1.85
C ARG A 10 0.80 -11.58 -0.37
N ILE A 11 0.35 -10.44 0.12
CA ILE A 11 -0.01 -10.21 1.52
C ILE A 11 -1.49 -10.56 1.72
N GLN A 12 -1.76 -11.66 2.40
CA GLN A 12 -3.12 -12.14 2.65
C GLN A 12 -3.57 -11.80 4.08
N THR A 13 -2.62 -11.65 5.00
CA THR A 13 -2.85 -11.34 6.42
C THR A 13 -1.78 -10.38 6.96
N PRO A 14 -2.05 -9.65 8.06
CA PRO A 14 -1.03 -8.80 8.69
C PRO A 14 0.20 -9.58 9.20
N ALA A 15 0.09 -10.89 9.41
CA ALA A 15 1.21 -11.72 9.82
C ALA A 15 2.25 -11.90 8.71
N ASP A 16 1.84 -11.78 7.44
CA ASP A 16 2.74 -11.96 6.28
C ASP A 16 3.78 -10.82 6.22
N LEU A 17 3.41 -9.61 6.67
CA LEU A 17 4.30 -8.46 6.74
C LEU A 17 5.46 -8.68 7.73
N LYS A 18 5.23 -9.42 8.82
CA LYS A 18 6.24 -9.64 9.87
C LYS A 18 7.44 -10.46 9.41
N ASN A 19 7.28 -11.21 8.31
CA ASN A 19 8.33 -12.05 7.74
C ASN A 19 9.13 -11.35 6.64
N LEU A 20 8.79 -10.09 6.31
CA LEU A 20 9.47 -9.32 5.28
C LEU A 20 10.66 -8.56 5.87
N ASP A 21 11.71 -8.42 5.07
CA ASP A 21 12.78 -7.48 5.37
C ASP A 21 12.36 -6.03 5.10
N ILE A 22 13.19 -5.07 5.53
CA ILE A 22 12.91 -3.63 5.41
C ILE A 22 12.73 -3.22 3.94
N GLU A 23 13.45 -3.84 3.00
CA GLU A 23 13.35 -3.47 1.59
C GLU A 23 12.01 -3.96 1.00
N ALA A 24 11.61 -5.18 1.32
CA ALA A 24 10.33 -5.74 0.93
C ALA A 24 9.15 -4.97 1.56
N LEU A 25 9.26 -4.57 2.84
CA LEU A 25 8.26 -3.72 3.50
C LEU A 25 8.09 -2.38 2.79
N ARG A 26 9.20 -1.76 2.33
CA ARG A 26 9.15 -0.51 1.55
C ARG A 26 8.42 -0.70 0.23
N ARG A 27 8.70 -1.79 -0.51
CA ARG A 27 8.01 -2.08 -1.77
C ARG A 27 6.51 -2.28 -1.57
N VAL A 28 6.12 -3.01 -0.53
CA VAL A 28 4.70 -3.18 -0.17
C VAL A 28 4.04 -1.85 0.17
N ALA A 29 4.71 -0.96 0.91
CA ALA A 29 4.20 0.37 1.22
C ALA A 29 4.02 1.25 -0.03
N ASP A 30 4.98 1.21 -0.97
CA ASP A 30 4.90 1.95 -2.23
C ASP A 30 3.74 1.48 -3.11
N GLU A 31 3.54 0.16 -3.23
CA GLU A 31 2.42 -0.43 -3.97
C GLU A 31 1.06 -0.12 -3.31
N LEU A 32 0.98 -0.22 -1.97
CA LEU A 32 -0.22 0.11 -1.22
C LEU A 32 -0.61 1.59 -1.39
N ARG A 33 0.38 2.49 -1.43
CA ARG A 33 0.17 3.91 -1.75
C ARG A 33 -0.39 4.07 -3.16
N ALA A 34 0.20 3.42 -4.15
CA ALA A 34 -0.23 3.52 -5.55
C ALA A 34 -1.67 3.01 -5.75
N GLU A 35 -1.99 1.83 -5.20
CA GLU A 35 -3.34 1.26 -5.25
C GLU A 35 -4.35 2.15 -4.52
N THR A 36 -3.97 2.69 -3.36
CA THR A 36 -4.82 3.65 -2.64
C THR A 36 -5.12 4.86 -3.52
N ILE A 37 -4.12 5.44 -4.19
CA ILE A 37 -4.30 6.58 -5.11
C ILE A 37 -5.20 6.22 -6.29
N ASP A 38 -5.00 5.07 -6.95
CA ASP A 38 -5.84 4.66 -8.09
C ASP A 38 -7.29 4.44 -7.66
N ALA A 39 -7.50 3.72 -6.55
CA ALA A 39 -8.83 3.42 -6.01
C ALA A 39 -9.63 4.69 -5.70
N VAL A 40 -8.95 5.72 -5.19
CA VAL A 40 -9.62 6.96 -4.80
C VAL A 40 -9.68 8.02 -5.91
N SER A 41 -8.78 7.95 -6.90
CA SER A 41 -8.70 8.87 -8.05
C SER A 41 -10.02 8.98 -8.82
N VAL A 42 -10.83 7.93 -8.81
CA VAL A 42 -12.13 7.86 -9.49
C VAL A 42 -13.19 8.79 -8.87
N THR A 43 -13.03 9.21 -7.62
CA THR A 43 -14.05 9.99 -6.87
C THR A 43 -13.74 11.48 -6.66
N GLY A 44 -12.53 11.95 -7.00
CA GLY A 44 -12.24 13.38 -7.12
C GLY A 44 -12.40 14.24 -5.85
N GLY A 45 -12.09 13.73 -4.65
CA GLY A 45 -12.22 14.51 -3.40
C GLY A 45 -11.20 14.20 -2.30
N HIS A 46 -10.50 15.24 -1.81
CA HIS A 46 -9.57 15.33 -0.66
C HIS A 46 -8.88 14.01 -0.20
N LEU A 47 -7.91 13.57 -1.00
CA LEU A 47 -7.22 12.27 -0.89
C LEU A 47 -5.87 12.32 -0.17
N GLY A 48 -5.57 13.45 0.48
CA GLY A 48 -4.29 13.65 1.18
C GLY A 48 -4.21 12.94 2.53
N ALA A 49 -5.34 12.56 3.15
CA ALA A 49 -5.37 12.10 4.54
C ALA A 49 -4.93 10.63 4.74
N GLY A 50 -5.06 9.77 3.72
CA GLY A 50 -4.70 8.34 3.83
C GLY A 50 -3.22 8.03 3.56
N LEU A 51 -2.51 8.90 2.84
CA LEU A 51 -1.18 8.61 2.31
C LEU A 51 -0.06 8.59 3.36
N GLY A 52 -0.28 9.20 4.53
CA GLY A 52 0.67 9.22 5.64
C GLY A 52 0.49 8.07 6.64
N VAL A 53 -0.55 7.24 6.49
CA VAL A 53 -0.85 6.12 7.41
C VAL A 53 -0.35 4.78 6.85
N VAL A 54 0.00 4.74 5.57
CA VAL A 54 0.50 3.54 4.87
C VAL A 54 1.76 3.02 5.55
N GLU A 55 2.76 3.87 5.77
CA GLU A 55 3.99 3.48 6.48
C GLU A 55 3.72 3.05 7.92
N LEU A 56 2.76 3.69 8.60
CA LEU A 56 2.42 3.39 9.99
C LEU A 56 1.64 2.07 10.13
N SER A 57 0.97 1.62 9.07
CA SER A 57 0.20 0.37 9.05
C SER A 57 1.07 -0.83 8.66
N VAL A 58 2.18 -0.59 7.95
CA VAL A 58 3.13 -1.62 7.52
C VAL A 58 4.28 -1.82 8.53
N ALA A 59 4.64 -0.78 9.30
CA ALA A 59 5.64 -0.83 10.37
C ALA A 59 5.18 -1.63 11.60
#